data_AF-A0A0F8YPM6-F1
#
_entry.id   AF-A0A0F8YPM6-F1
#
_cell.length_a   1.000
_cell.length_b   1.000
_cell.length_c   1.000
_cell.angle_alpha   90.00
_cell.angle_beta   90.00
_cell.angle_gamma   90.00
#
_symmetry.space_group_name_H-M   'P 1'
#
loop_
_entity.id
_entity.type
_entity.pdbx_description
1 polymer ?
#
loop_
_entity_poly.entity_id
_entity_poly.type
_entity_poly.pdbx_seq_one_letter_code
_entity_poly.pdbx_strand_id
1 'polypeptide(L)'
;MYHGSKEPFYGTWFKKELANHGYNISDGTLYPWLNRLEHSGYLKGEERNVQGKIRKYYSITDSGKAHFNQMKEYLKELYDEVM
;
A
#
# COMPACT_ATOMS: atom_id res chain seq x y z
N MET A 1 10.36 -2.42 -4.93
CA MET A 1 8.99 -1.85 -4.77
C MET A 1 8.25 -1.82 -6.11
N TYR A 2 7.83 -2.98 -6.65
CA TYR A 2 7.31 -3.09 -8.03
C TYR A 2 5.94 -3.79 -8.20
N HIS A 3 5.31 -4.26 -7.12
CA HIS A 3 4.13 -5.15 -7.23
C HIS A 3 2.78 -4.47 -6.92
N GLY A 4 2.74 -3.45 -6.05
CA GLY A 4 1.49 -2.72 -5.75
C GLY A 4 0.94 -1.87 -6.90
N SER A 5 1.72 -1.67 -7.97
CA SER A 5 1.30 -0.94 -9.18
C SER A 5 0.87 -1.85 -10.32
N LYS A 6 1.13 -3.17 -10.27
CA LYS A 6 0.86 -4.10 -11.38
C LYS A 6 -0.32 -5.03 -11.14
N GLU A 7 -0.64 -5.38 -9.90
CA GLU A 7 -1.79 -6.24 -9.59
C GLU A 7 -2.48 -5.88 -8.25
N PRO A 8 -3.80 -6.05 -8.13
CA PRO A 8 -4.51 -5.85 -6.87
C PRO A 8 -3.95 -6.75 -5.76
N PHE A 9 -3.67 -6.19 -4.59
CA PHE A 9 -3.12 -6.93 -3.45
C PHE A 9 -4.11 -7.00 -2.29
N TYR A 10 -3.91 -7.93 -1.36
CA TYR A 10 -4.73 -8.05 -0.15
C TYR A 10 -3.85 -7.94 1.09
N GLY A 11 -4.45 -7.51 2.22
CA GLY A 11 -3.70 -7.09 3.41
C GLY A 11 -2.68 -8.10 3.92
N THR A 12 -3.01 -9.39 3.94
CA THR A 12 -2.08 -10.43 4.42
C THR A 12 -0.90 -10.67 3.47
N TRP A 13 -1.08 -10.48 2.16
CA TRP A 13 0.04 -10.50 1.22
C TRP A 13 0.96 -9.30 1.45
N PHE A 14 0.39 -8.11 1.59
CA PHE A 14 1.16 -6.87 1.77
C PHE A 14 1.94 -6.86 3.09
N LYS A 15 1.37 -7.41 4.17
CA LYS A 15 2.07 -7.63 5.44
C LYS A 15 3.31 -8.52 5.28
N LYS A 16 3.19 -9.62 4.53
CA LYS A 16 4.33 -10.53 4.26
C LYS A 16 5.40 -9.85 3.44
N GLU A 17 5.01 -9.08 2.43
CA GLU A 17 5.96 -8.31 1.61
C GLU A 17 6.74 -7.32 2.48
N LEU A 18 6.05 -6.55 3.33
CA LEU A 18 6.70 -5.64 4.28
C LEU A 18 7.70 -6.36 5.21
N ALA A 19 7.32 -7.52 5.74
CA ALA A 19 8.20 -8.33 6.58
C ALA A 19 9.45 -8.80 5.82
N ASN A 20 9.34 -9.14 4.54
CA ASN A 20 10.49 -9.49 3.69
C ASN A 20 11.46 -8.31 3.49
N HIS A 21 10.98 -7.07 3.58
CA HIS A 21 11.80 -5.85 3.55
C HIS A 21 12.25 -5.39 4.95
N GLY A 22 12.06 -6.22 5.98
CA GLY A 22 12.47 -5.93 7.36
C GLY A 22 11.45 -5.12 8.19
N TYR A 23 10.28 -4.82 7.65
CA TYR A 23 9.22 -4.08 8.34
C TYR A 23 8.20 -5.03 8.99
N ASN A 24 8.27 -5.20 10.30
CA ASN A 24 7.28 -5.98 11.04
C ASN A 24 6.12 -5.09 11.51
N ILE A 25 4.99 -5.12 10.78
CA ILE A 25 3.80 -4.31 11.08
C ILE A 25 2.68 -5.18 11.64
N SER A 26 2.03 -4.73 12.72
CA SER A 26 0.88 -5.43 13.31
C SER A 26 -0.38 -5.27 12.45
N ASP A 27 -1.35 -6.19 12.59
CA ASP A 27 -2.65 -6.05 11.90
C ASP A 27 -3.38 -4.77 12.36
N GLY A 28 -3.27 -4.43 13.64
CA GLY A 28 -3.84 -3.21 14.23
C GLY A 28 -3.20 -1.91 13.72
N THR A 29 -2.07 -1.99 13.01
CA THR A 29 -1.46 -0.84 12.33
C THR A 29 -1.75 -0.88 10.84
N LEU A 30 -1.66 -2.06 10.23
CA LEU A 30 -1.79 -2.22 8.79
C LEU A 30 -3.18 -1.88 8.28
N TYR A 31 -4.23 -2.44 8.89
CA TYR A 31 -5.59 -2.26 8.39
C TYR A 31 -6.10 -0.81 8.57
N PRO A 32 -5.85 -0.12 9.70
CA PRO A 32 -6.15 1.30 9.79
C PRO A 32 -5.40 2.15 8.77
N TRP A 33 -4.14 1.80 8.45
CA TRP A 33 -3.37 2.51 7.43
C TRP A 33 -3.94 2.31 6.02
N LEU A 34 -4.28 1.07 5.64
CA LEU A 34 -4.92 0.78 4.35
C LEU A 34 -6.29 1.49 4.24
N ASN A 35 -7.08 1.49 5.30
CA ASN A 35 -8.35 2.21 5.34
C ASN A 35 -8.15 3.72 5.17
N ARG A 36 -7.11 4.31 5.79
CA ARG A 36 -6.81 5.73 5.63
C ARG A 36 -6.44 6.06 4.19
N LEU A 37 -5.59 5.25 3.55
CA LEU A 37 -5.21 5.43 2.15
C LEU A 37 -6.41 5.30 1.20
N GLU A 38 -7.34 4.39 1.50
CA GLU A 38 -8.58 4.26 0.75
C GLU A 38 -9.51 5.48 0.93
N HIS A 39 -9.69 5.96 2.16
CA HIS A 39 -10.50 7.16 2.44
C HIS A 39 -9.89 8.43 1.83
N SER A 40 -8.56 8.50 1.75
CA SER A 40 -7.86 9.59 1.05
C SER A 40 -7.90 9.43 -0.48
N GLY A 41 -8.53 8.38 -1.01
CA GLY A 41 -8.66 8.14 -2.44
C GLY A 41 -7.38 7.67 -3.12
N TYR A 42 -6.34 7.29 -2.38
CA TYR A 42 -5.07 6.78 -2.92
C TYR A 42 -5.10 5.29 -3.24
N LEU A 43 -5.96 4.55 -2.53
CA LEU A 43 -6.28 3.17 -2.83
C LEU A 43 -7.77 3.02 -3.16
N LYS A 44 -8.09 2.06 -4.00
CA LYS A 44 -9.44 1.57 -4.23
C LYS A 44 -9.56 0.15 -3.69
N GLY A 45 -10.50 -0.06 -2.76
CA GLY A 45 -10.86 -1.38 -2.27
C GLY A 45 -11.94 -2.07 -3.12
N GLU A 46 -11.79 -3.36 -3.35
CA GLU A 46 -12.79 -4.22 -3.99
C GLU A 46 -12.94 -5.50 -3.18
N GLU A 47 -14.19 -5.85 -2.83
CA GLU A 47 -14.49 -7.13 -2.21
C GLU A 47 -14.63 -8.21 -3.28
N ARG A 48 -13.94 -9.33 -3.09
CA ARG A 48 -14.00 -10.48 -3.99
C ARG A 48 -14.30 -11.73 -3.18
N ASN A 49 -15.26 -12.51 -3.67
CA ASN A 49 -15.50 -13.85 -3.13
C ASN A 49 -14.48 -14.81 -3.74
N VAL A 50 -13.61 -15.36 -2.89
CA VAL A 50 -12.62 -16.37 -3.27
C VAL A 50 -12.89 -17.62 -2.46
N GLN A 51 -13.40 -18.66 -3.12
CA GLN A 51 -13.70 -19.96 -2.49
C GLN A 51 -14.63 -19.83 -1.26
N GLY A 52 -15.68 -19.01 -1.38
CA GLY A 52 -16.65 -18.78 -0.30
C GLY A 52 -16.18 -17.81 0.78
N LYS A 53 -14.98 -17.24 0.67
CA LYS A 53 -14.47 -16.22 1.61
C LYS A 53 -14.41 -14.87 0.93
N ILE A 54 -15.07 -13.87 1.53
CA ILE A 54 -14.95 -12.47 1.11
C ILE A 54 -13.56 -11.96 1.49
N ARG A 55 -12.83 -11.43 0.51
CA ARG A 55 -11.51 -10.82 0.69
C ARG A 55 -11.53 -9.43 0.09
N LYS A 56 -11.01 -8.45 0.83
CA LYS A 56 -10.81 -7.09 0.33
C LYS A 56 -9.46 -6.99 -0.37
N TYR A 57 -9.50 -6.62 -1.64
CA TYR A 57 -8.35 -6.33 -2.49
C TYR A 57 -8.21 -4.82 -2.62
N TYR A 58 -6.98 -4.32 -2.64
CA TYR A 58 -6.64 -2.93 -2.83
C TYR A 58 -5.86 -2.75 -4.12
N SER A 59 -6.15 -1.67 -4.82
CA SER A 59 -5.43 -1.24 -6.02
C SER A 59 -5.08 0.24 -5.90
N ILE A 60 -3.93 0.66 -6.43
CA ILE A 60 -3.53 2.07 -6.42
C ILE A 60 -4.36 2.86 -7.45
N THR A 61 -4.90 4.01 -7.03
CA THR A 61 -5.60 4.94 -7.91
C THR A 61 -4.60 5.84 -8.63
N ASP A 62 -5.05 6.61 -9.63
CA ASP A 62 -4.16 7.56 -10.31
C ASP A 62 -3.72 8.70 -9.41
N SER A 63 -4.59 9.17 -8.50
CA SER A 63 -4.22 10.12 -7.45
C SER A 63 -3.21 9.52 -6.47
N GLY A 64 -3.36 8.23 -6.14
CA GLY A 64 -2.39 7.49 -5.32
C GLY A 64 -1.02 7.38 -5.99
N LYS A 65 -0.97 7.13 -7.30
CA LYS A 65 0.30 7.11 -8.07
C LYS A 65 0.96 8.49 -8.07
N ALA A 66 0.19 9.55 -8.31
CA ALA A 66 0.71 10.91 -8.30
C ALA A 66 1.30 11.27 -6.93
N HIS A 67 0.56 11.00 -5.85
CA HIS A 67 1.03 11.24 -4.48
C HIS A 67 2.28 10.42 -4.13
N PHE A 68 2.34 9.16 -4.56
CA PHE A 68 3.51 8.31 -4.34
C PHE A 68 4.76 8.83 -5.06
N ASN A 69 4.61 9.35 -6.28
CA ASN A 69 5.73 9.95 -7.01
C ASN A 69 6.23 11.23 -6.32
N GLN A 70 5.32 12.08 -5.86
CA GLN A 70 5.68 13.28 -5.08
C GLN A 70 6.43 12.91 -3.78
N MET A 71 5.99 11.87 -3.07
CA MET A 71 6.68 11.40 -1.86
C MET A 71 8.09 10.86 -2.15
N LYS A 72 8.31 10.24 -3.31
CA LYS A 72 9.66 9.82 -3.74
C LYS A 72 10.58 11.00 -3.99
N GLU A 73 10.07 12.08 -4.57
CA GLU A 73 10.84 13.31 -4.79
C GLU A 73 11.27 13.90 -3.45
N TYR A 74 10.37 14.03 -2.47
CA TYR A 74 10.72 14.51 -1.13
C TYR A 74 11.74 13.62 -0.41
N LEU A 75 11.62 12.30 -0.51
CA LEU A 75 12.59 11.38 0.10
C LEU A 75 13.97 11.49 -0.56
N LYS A 76 14.02 11.77 -1.86
CA LYS A 76 15.27 12.00 -2.58
C LYS A 76 15.93 13.31 -2.13
N GLU A 77 15.16 14.40 -2.05
CA GLU A 77 15.64 15.69 -1.56
C GLU A 77 16.21 15.58 -0.14
N LEU A 78 15.48 14.92 0.78
CA LEU A 78 15.96 14.70 2.15
C LEU A 78 17.23 13.83 2.22
N TYR A 79 17.35 12.84 1.34
CA TYR A 79 18.55 12.00 1.29
C TYR A 79 19.77 12.80 0.81
N ASP A 80 19.58 13.64 -0.21
CA ASP A 80 20.61 14.51 -0.78
C ASP A 80 21.05 15.62 0.21
N GLU A 81 20.24 15.98 1.20
CA GLU A 81 20.58 16.95 2.25
C GLU A 81 21.38 16.35 3.43
N VAL A 82 21.23 15.05 3.69
CA VAL A 82 21.86 14.36 4.84
C VAL A 82 23.21 13.73 4.48
N MET A 83 23.47 13.51 3.18
CA MET A 83 24.71 12.96 2.63
C MET A 83 25.67 14.04 2.14
#